data_AF-A0A9E0FFF0-F1
#
_entry.id   AF-A0A9E0FFF0-F1
#
_cell.length_a   1.000
_cell.length_b   1.000
_cell.length_c   1.000
_cell.angle_alpha   90.00
_cell.angle_beta   90.00
_cell.angle_gamma   90.00
#
_symmetry.space_group_name_H-M   'P 1'
#
loop_
_entity.id
_entity.type
_entity.pdbx_description
1 polymer ?
#
loop_
_entity_poly.entity_id
_entity_poly.type
_entity_poly.pdbx_seq_one_letter_code
_entity_poly.pdbx_strand_id
1 'polypeptide(L)'
;MQLILTLFFSLHLFGFNISNAEYIKEGEHLILSFKTTEGKVVSLSTEENNTYIIFRYGTKHNINLEFPANDSMSWKQISYSYYLRGGGVANEGLDLNYVYFESDSLQYVLYDNFYAHSNSQSTGIKIINLRTSAITDMPAKQKSKKGNLLQLRDNAFIHQGETIFD
;
A
#
# COMPACT_ATOMS: atom_id res chain seq x y z
N MET A 1 -15.56 -29.36 56.07
CA MET A 1 -14.73 -28.14 55.97
C MET A 1 -14.21 -28.08 54.55
N GLN A 2 -14.71 -27.13 53.75
CA GLN A 2 -14.63 -27.14 52.28
C GLN A 2 -13.20 -26.99 51.76
N LEU A 3 -12.89 -27.81 50.75
CA LEU A 3 -11.68 -27.80 49.93
C LEU A 3 -11.72 -26.58 48.99
N ILE A 4 -10.65 -25.80 48.95
CA ILE A 4 -10.45 -24.70 48.01
C ILE A 4 -10.11 -25.30 46.63
N LEU A 5 -10.89 -24.96 45.60
CA LEU A 5 -10.58 -25.26 44.21
C LEU A 5 -10.21 -23.95 43.50
N THR A 6 -8.91 -23.71 43.33
CA THR A 6 -8.40 -22.56 42.58
C THR A 6 -8.33 -22.92 41.09
N LEU A 7 -9.20 -22.32 40.29
CA LEU A 7 -9.20 -22.49 38.83
C LEU A 7 -8.18 -21.51 38.21
N PHE A 8 -7.06 -22.02 37.71
CA PHE A 8 -6.11 -21.25 36.90
C PHE A 8 -6.61 -21.18 35.46
N PHE A 9 -7.10 -20.00 35.04
CA PHE A 9 -7.41 -19.71 33.65
C PHE A 9 -6.16 -19.13 32.99
N SER A 10 -5.36 -19.95 32.30
CA SER A 10 -4.17 -19.47 31.57
C SER A 10 -4.59 -18.89 30.22
N LEU A 11 -4.82 -17.58 30.20
CA LEU A 11 -5.03 -16.82 28.98
C LEU A 11 -3.72 -16.79 28.17
N HIS A 12 -3.59 -17.69 27.21
CA HIS A 12 -2.51 -17.65 26.22
C HIS A 12 -2.78 -16.51 25.24
N LEU A 13 -2.39 -15.29 25.65
CA LEU A 13 -2.20 -14.20 24.71
C LEU A 13 -1.01 -14.58 23.82
N PHE A 14 -1.30 -15.15 22.65
CA PHE A 14 -0.37 -15.12 21.52
C PHE A 14 -0.24 -13.64 21.11
N GLY A 15 0.62 -12.92 21.82
CA GLY A 15 1.13 -11.65 21.35
C GLY A 15 1.97 -11.91 20.11
N PHE A 16 1.39 -11.74 18.93
CA PHE A 16 2.20 -11.50 17.75
C PHE A 16 3.00 -10.23 18.03
N ASN A 17 4.31 -10.40 18.22
CA ASN A 17 5.25 -9.30 18.23
C ASN A 17 5.25 -8.70 16.82
N ILE A 18 4.38 -7.73 16.56
CA ILE A 18 4.41 -6.94 15.31
C ILE A 18 5.58 -5.97 15.44
N SER A 19 6.79 -6.46 15.17
CA SER A 19 8.01 -5.66 15.13
C SER A 19 8.38 -5.20 13.72
N ASN A 20 7.49 -5.36 12.72
CA ASN A 20 7.69 -4.75 11.40
C ASN A 20 6.82 -3.50 11.25
N ALA A 21 7.43 -2.33 11.46
CA ALA A 21 6.81 -1.02 11.27
C ALA A 21 6.39 -0.71 9.82
N GLU A 22 6.62 -1.66 8.90
CA GLU A 22 6.42 -1.57 7.44
C GLU A 22 5.45 -2.64 6.90
N TYR A 23 4.84 -3.46 7.77
CA TYR A 23 3.91 -4.52 7.37
C TYR A 23 4.43 -5.46 6.26
N ILE A 24 5.67 -5.91 6.40
CA ILE A 24 6.27 -6.92 5.52
C ILE A 24 6.38 -8.22 6.33
N LYS A 25 5.88 -9.32 5.77
CA LYS A 25 5.99 -10.67 6.35
C LYS A 25 7.27 -11.34 5.84
N GLU A 26 7.72 -12.40 6.52
CA GLU A 26 8.86 -13.21 6.07
C GLU A 26 8.55 -13.80 4.67
N GLY A 27 9.53 -13.77 3.76
CA GLY A 27 9.34 -14.19 2.36
C GLY A 27 8.63 -13.15 1.48
N GLU A 28 8.48 -11.91 1.94
CA GLU A 28 7.97 -10.81 1.11
C GLU A 28 9.06 -9.78 0.78
N HIS A 29 9.08 -9.33 -0.47
CA HIS A 29 9.82 -8.18 -0.94
C HIS A 29 8.96 -6.93 -0.96
N LEU A 30 9.50 -5.84 -0.41
CA LEU A 30 8.83 -4.55 -0.39
C LEU A 30 8.86 -3.89 -1.77
N ILE A 31 7.68 -3.47 -2.26
CA ILE A 31 7.57 -2.62 -3.45
C ILE A 31 7.60 -1.15 -3.05
N LEU A 32 6.67 -0.75 -2.18
CA LEU A 32 6.54 0.62 -1.68
C LEU A 32 6.00 0.60 -0.25
N SER A 33 6.61 1.34 0.67
CA SER A 33 6.06 1.60 2.00
C SER A 33 6.26 3.04 2.42
N PHE A 34 5.33 3.58 3.19
CA PHE A 34 5.43 4.90 3.81
C PHE A 34 4.47 5.04 4.98
N LYS A 35 4.66 6.11 5.76
CA LYS A 35 3.71 6.59 6.75
C LYS A 35 3.01 7.84 6.23
N THR A 36 1.69 7.94 6.37
CA THR A 36 0.95 9.15 5.99
C THR A 36 1.15 10.27 7.01
N THR A 37 0.82 11.50 6.63
CA THR A 37 0.77 12.67 7.54
C THR A 37 -0.12 12.43 8.76
N GLU A 38 -1.21 11.68 8.58
CA GLU A 38 -2.22 11.29 9.57
C GLU A 38 -1.79 10.08 10.43
N GLY A 39 -0.58 9.53 10.20
CA GLY A 39 -0.01 8.47 11.02
C GLY A 39 -0.43 7.05 10.60
N LYS A 40 -1.02 6.90 9.41
CA LYS A 40 -1.27 5.57 8.84
C LYS A 40 0.02 4.97 8.29
N VAL A 41 0.11 3.65 8.32
CA VAL A 41 1.18 2.87 7.67
C VAL A 41 0.57 2.24 6.42
N VAL A 42 1.30 2.36 5.31
CA VAL A 42 0.94 1.81 4.01
C VAL A 42 2.09 0.94 3.52
N SER A 43 1.79 -0.24 3.00
CA SER A 43 2.76 -1.03 2.25
C SER A 43 2.12 -1.73 1.06
N LEU A 44 2.93 -1.92 0.02
CA LEU A 44 2.71 -2.78 -1.11
C LEU A 44 3.93 -3.70 -1.19
N SER A 45 3.71 -5.00 -1.20
CA SER A 45 4.75 -6.01 -1.22
C SER A 45 4.38 -7.14 -2.18
N THR A 46 5.37 -7.91 -2.60
CA THR A 46 5.19 -9.17 -3.34
C THR A 46 5.91 -10.29 -2.61
N GLU A 47 5.47 -11.53 -2.76
CA GLU A 47 6.25 -12.69 -2.32
C GLU A 47 7.51 -12.86 -3.20
N GLU A 48 8.57 -13.47 -2.66
CA GLU A 48 9.90 -13.61 -3.31
C GLU A 48 9.84 -14.20 -4.73
N ASN A 49 8.93 -15.14 -4.98
CA ASN A 49 8.74 -15.79 -6.28
C ASN A 49 7.61 -15.16 -7.12
N ASN A 50 7.15 -13.96 -6.74
CA ASN A 50 5.98 -13.28 -7.32
C ASN A 50 4.69 -14.10 -7.25
N THR A 51 4.56 -14.98 -6.25
CA THR A 51 3.35 -15.81 -6.11
C THR A 51 2.12 -14.96 -5.84
N TYR A 52 2.26 -13.86 -5.11
CA TYR A 52 1.19 -12.90 -4.87
C TYR A 52 1.73 -11.48 -4.69
N ILE A 53 0.85 -10.50 -4.92
CA ILE A 53 1.02 -9.10 -4.51
C ILE A 53 0.05 -8.78 -3.38
N ILE A 54 0.48 -7.96 -2.43
CA ILE A 54 -0.34 -7.58 -1.29
C ILE A 54 -0.16 -6.13 -0.88
N PHE A 55 -1.29 -5.48 -0.66
CA PHE A 55 -1.43 -4.17 -0.06
C PHE A 55 -1.83 -4.29 1.42
N ARG A 56 -1.22 -3.48 2.28
CA ARG A 56 -1.61 -3.34 3.68
C ARG A 56 -1.72 -1.87 4.08
N TYR A 57 -2.78 -1.56 4.82
CA TYR A 57 -3.05 -0.23 5.35
C TYR A 57 -3.50 -0.32 6.80
N GLY A 58 -2.99 0.55 7.66
CA GLY A 58 -3.49 0.65 9.01
C GLY A 58 -2.71 1.62 9.89
N THR A 59 -2.53 1.29 11.16
CA THR A 59 -1.72 2.02 12.14
C THR A 59 -0.53 1.19 12.59
N LYS A 60 0.50 1.80 13.18
CA LYS A 60 1.71 1.07 13.66
C LYS A 60 1.43 -0.28 14.37
N HIS A 61 0.31 -0.40 15.08
CA HIS A 61 -0.04 -1.57 15.88
C HIS A 61 -1.17 -2.42 15.30
N ASN A 62 -1.85 -1.97 14.24
CA ASN A 62 -3.01 -2.68 13.72
C ASN A 62 -3.16 -2.47 12.21
N ILE A 63 -3.17 -3.58 11.47
CA ILE A 63 -3.53 -3.61 10.05
C ILE A 63 -5.05 -3.46 9.97
N ASN A 64 -5.52 -2.40 9.31
CA ASN A 64 -6.94 -2.14 9.11
C ASN A 64 -7.47 -2.76 7.81
N LEU A 65 -6.61 -2.92 6.81
CA LEU A 65 -6.92 -3.55 5.53
C LEU A 65 -5.70 -4.34 5.06
N GLU A 66 -5.94 -5.59 4.67
CA GLU A 66 -5.02 -6.46 3.94
C GLU A 66 -5.77 -6.90 2.68
N PHE A 67 -5.24 -6.59 1.50
CA PHE A 67 -5.90 -6.87 0.22
C PHE A 67 -4.88 -7.06 -0.89
N PRO A 68 -5.11 -7.94 -1.87
CA PRO A 68 -6.12 -9.01 -1.90
C PRO A 68 -5.69 -10.20 -1.02
N ALA A 69 -6.35 -11.36 -1.19
CA ALA A 69 -5.87 -12.62 -0.62
C ALA A 69 -4.49 -13.01 -1.17
N ASN A 70 -3.71 -13.75 -0.36
CA ASN A 70 -2.30 -14.08 -0.64
C ASN A 70 -2.19 -15.28 -1.59
N ASP A 71 -2.70 -15.13 -2.80
CA ASP A 71 -2.70 -16.15 -3.85
C ASP A 71 -2.35 -15.57 -5.22
N SER A 72 -2.21 -16.43 -6.23
CA SER A 72 -1.82 -16.01 -7.58
C SER A 72 -2.87 -15.17 -8.32
N MET A 73 -4.12 -15.13 -7.84
CA MET A 73 -5.15 -14.25 -8.39
C MET A 73 -5.03 -12.82 -7.87
N SER A 74 -4.20 -12.58 -6.85
CA SER A 74 -3.94 -11.24 -6.31
C SER A 74 -3.53 -10.22 -7.38
N TRP A 75 -2.66 -10.61 -8.30
CA TRP A 75 -2.14 -9.74 -9.36
C TRP A 75 -3.21 -9.20 -10.32
N LYS A 76 -4.34 -9.90 -10.43
CA LYS A 76 -5.49 -9.49 -11.27
C LYS A 76 -6.47 -8.58 -10.52
N GLN A 77 -6.33 -8.46 -9.20
CA GLN A 77 -7.20 -7.65 -8.35
C GLN A 77 -6.59 -6.26 -8.06
N ILE A 78 -5.33 -6.07 -8.42
CA ILE A 78 -4.63 -4.79 -8.32
C ILE A 78 -4.24 -4.34 -9.72
N SER A 79 -4.59 -3.10 -10.04
CA SER A 79 -4.18 -2.46 -11.29
C SER A 79 -3.01 -1.52 -11.07
N TYR A 80 -2.11 -1.45 -12.04
CA TYR A 80 -1.06 -0.44 -12.13
C TYR A 80 -1.25 0.38 -13.41
N SER A 81 -1.07 1.69 -13.32
CA SER A 81 -1.05 2.59 -14.47
C SER A 81 0.04 3.63 -14.31
N TYR A 82 0.47 4.20 -15.43
CA TYR A 82 1.44 5.29 -15.41
C TYR A 82 1.24 6.25 -16.58
N TYR A 83 1.71 7.48 -16.40
CA TYR A 83 1.85 8.47 -17.46
C TYR A 83 3.26 9.06 -17.43
N LEU A 84 3.99 8.87 -18.52
CA LEU A 84 5.36 9.37 -18.67
C LEU A 84 5.41 10.43 -19.79
N ARG A 85 5.75 11.66 -19.41
CA ARG A 85 6.08 12.76 -20.32
C ARG A 85 7.54 13.13 -20.13
N GLY A 86 8.38 12.78 -21.10
CA GLY A 86 9.81 13.12 -21.08
C GLY A 86 10.09 14.61 -21.36
N GLY A 87 11.36 14.99 -21.46
CA GLY A 87 11.79 16.35 -21.87
C GLY A 87 12.11 17.32 -20.73
N GLY A 88 12.12 16.85 -19.48
CA GLY A 88 12.54 17.63 -18.30
C GLY A 88 11.68 18.87 -18.06
N VAL A 89 12.23 19.88 -17.38
CA VAL A 89 11.51 21.13 -17.04
C VAL A 89 10.92 21.80 -18.29
N ALA A 90 11.66 21.79 -19.41
CA ALA A 90 11.28 22.46 -20.66
C ALA A 90 10.00 21.89 -21.31
N ASN A 91 9.66 20.64 -21.02
CA ASN A 91 8.45 19.98 -21.52
C ASN A 91 7.48 19.62 -20.39
N GLU A 92 7.64 20.28 -19.22
CA GLU A 92 6.90 19.96 -18.01
C GLU A 92 6.90 18.45 -17.73
N GLY A 93 8.07 17.82 -17.77
CA GLY A 93 8.18 16.38 -17.68
C GLY A 93 7.46 15.79 -16.46
N LEU A 94 6.75 14.68 -16.67
CA LEU A 94 5.95 14.00 -15.67
C LEU A 94 6.32 12.52 -15.64
N ASP A 95 6.37 11.95 -14.45
CA ASP A 95 6.40 10.50 -14.24
C ASP A 95 5.35 10.18 -13.18
N LEU A 96 4.11 9.92 -13.61
CA LEU A 96 2.98 9.65 -12.74
C LEU A 96 2.77 8.14 -12.65
N ASN A 97 2.69 7.59 -11.45
CA ASN A 97 2.57 6.15 -11.23
C ASN A 97 1.48 5.87 -10.21
N TYR A 98 0.58 4.95 -10.53
CA TYR A 98 -0.55 4.61 -9.68
C TYR A 98 -0.68 3.11 -9.50
N VAL A 99 -1.01 2.70 -8.28
CA VAL A 99 -1.54 1.37 -7.99
C VAL A 99 -2.92 1.54 -7.38
N TYR A 100 -3.92 0.86 -7.92
CA TYR A 100 -5.29 1.03 -7.48
C TYR A 100 -6.11 -0.25 -7.56
N PHE A 101 -7.08 -0.32 -6.66
CA PHE A 101 -8.05 -1.40 -6.58
C PHE A 101 -9.29 -0.92 -5.82
N GLU A 102 -10.36 -1.69 -5.94
CA GLU A 102 -11.60 -1.47 -5.21
C GLU A 102 -11.76 -2.54 -4.12
N SER A 103 -12.20 -2.12 -2.95
CA SER A 103 -12.57 -3.00 -1.86
C SER A 103 -13.82 -2.43 -1.19
N ASP A 104 -14.87 -3.24 -1.13
CA ASP A 104 -16.22 -2.83 -0.75
C ASP A 104 -16.73 -1.64 -1.59
N SER A 105 -17.01 -0.49 -0.98
CA SER A 105 -17.42 0.74 -1.68
C SER A 105 -16.35 1.83 -1.66
N LEU A 106 -15.09 1.42 -1.56
CA LEU A 106 -13.93 2.31 -1.54
C LEU A 106 -12.96 1.92 -2.67
N GLN A 107 -12.41 2.93 -3.33
CA GLN A 107 -11.26 2.76 -4.21
C GLN A 107 -10.03 3.30 -3.51
N TYR A 108 -8.98 2.49 -3.47
CA TYR A 108 -7.69 2.83 -2.90
C TYR A 108 -6.75 3.12 -4.05
N VAL A 109 -6.05 4.26 -3.98
CA VAL A 109 -5.12 4.71 -5.02
C VAL A 109 -3.82 5.11 -4.36
N LEU A 110 -2.80 4.27 -4.50
CA LEU A 110 -1.42 4.68 -4.23
C LEU A 110 -0.91 5.49 -5.41
N TYR A 111 -0.23 6.59 -5.11
CA TYR A 111 0.45 7.41 -6.11
C TYR A 111 1.92 7.61 -5.73
N ASP A 112 2.79 7.60 -6.73
CA ASP A 112 4.23 7.88 -6.61
C ASP A 112 4.69 8.68 -7.83
N ASN A 113 4.45 9.99 -7.78
CA ASN A 113 4.50 10.90 -8.92
C ASN A 113 5.72 11.83 -8.83
N PHE A 114 6.31 12.14 -9.97
CA PHE A 114 7.37 13.13 -10.11
C PHE A 114 6.98 14.20 -11.13
N TYR A 115 7.27 15.45 -10.78
CA TYR A 115 7.01 16.63 -11.61
C TYR A 115 8.32 17.38 -11.81
N ALA A 116 8.79 17.44 -13.06
CA ALA A 116 10.07 18.06 -13.39
C ALA A 116 10.04 19.58 -13.17
N HIS A 117 8.93 20.25 -13.50
CA HIS A 117 8.81 21.71 -13.41
C HIS A 117 9.11 22.26 -12.00
N SER A 118 8.52 21.63 -10.99
CA SER A 118 8.72 21.96 -9.58
C SER A 118 9.85 21.17 -8.92
N ASN A 119 10.48 20.25 -9.65
CA ASN A 119 11.44 19.27 -9.13
C ASN A 119 10.93 18.59 -7.84
N SER A 120 9.69 18.11 -7.88
CA SER A 120 9.00 17.61 -6.69
C SER A 120 8.48 16.20 -6.87
N GLN A 121 8.51 15.43 -5.78
CA GLN A 121 7.88 14.13 -5.68
C GLN A 121 6.62 14.20 -4.81
N SER A 122 5.54 13.60 -5.28
CA SER A 122 4.29 13.44 -4.55
C SER A 122 4.04 11.95 -4.39
N THR A 123 4.05 11.47 -3.15
CA THR A 123 3.74 10.07 -2.82
C THR A 123 2.66 10.06 -1.76
N GLY A 124 1.73 9.13 -1.81
CA GLY A 124 0.68 9.01 -0.81
C GLY A 124 -0.41 8.02 -1.22
N ILE A 125 -1.57 8.14 -0.56
CA ILE A 125 -2.73 7.32 -0.86
C ILE A 125 -4.00 8.19 -0.89
N LYS A 126 -4.81 8.02 -1.93
CA LYS A 126 -6.19 8.53 -1.98
C LYS A 126 -7.14 7.38 -1.67
N ILE A 127 -8.13 7.65 -0.82
CA ILE A 127 -9.27 6.76 -0.57
C ILE A 127 -10.52 7.47 -1.09
N ILE A 128 -11.14 6.89 -2.12
CA ILE A 128 -12.28 7.46 -2.81
C ILE A 128 -13.52 6.65 -2.44
N ASN A 129 -14.54 7.32 -1.91
CA ASN A 129 -15.82 6.68 -1.63
C ASN A 129 -16.62 6.57 -2.93
N LEU A 130 -16.87 5.35 -3.41
CA LEU A 130 -17.55 5.11 -4.69
C LEU A 130 -19.04 5.46 -4.68
N ARG A 131 -19.65 5.62 -3.49
CA ARG A 131 -21.07 6.01 -3.36
C ARG A 131 -21.26 7.53 -3.33
N THR A 132 -20.29 8.28 -2.78
CA THR A 132 -20.41 9.73 -2.57
C THR A 132 -19.41 10.56 -3.38
N SER A 133 -18.46 9.90 -4.03
CA SER A 133 -17.30 10.51 -4.70
C SER A 133 -16.40 11.34 -3.77
N ALA A 134 -16.58 11.22 -2.45
CA ALA A 134 -15.72 11.91 -1.49
C ALA A 134 -14.30 11.33 -1.54
N ILE A 135 -13.29 12.21 -1.62
CA ILE A 135 -11.88 11.84 -1.68
C ILE A 135 -11.20 12.21 -0.36
N THR A 136 -10.55 11.24 0.26
CA THR A 136 -9.61 11.47 1.36
C THR A 136 -8.21 11.27 0.82
N ASP A 137 -7.43 12.35 0.71
CA ASP A 137 -6.04 12.30 0.29
C ASP A 137 -5.12 12.33 1.52
N MET A 138 -4.18 11.39 1.59
CA MET A 138 -3.26 11.21 2.71
C MET A 138 -1.82 11.14 2.19
N PRO A 139 -1.13 12.29 2.11
CA PRO A 139 0.25 12.37 1.66
C PRO A 139 1.22 11.58 2.53
N ALA A 140 2.26 11.03 1.91
CA ALA A 140 3.35 10.39 2.61
C ALA A 140 4.23 11.41 3.36
N LYS A 141 4.63 11.06 4.58
CA LYS A 141 5.79 11.65 5.24
C LYS A 141 7.03 11.21 4.47
N GLN A 142 7.57 12.09 3.62
CA GLN A 142 8.62 11.75 2.64
C GLN A 142 9.82 10.99 3.24
N LYS A 143 10.27 11.35 4.45
CA LYS A 143 11.38 10.65 5.15
C LYS A 143 11.09 9.19 5.53
N SER A 144 9.82 8.77 5.50
CA SER A 144 9.40 7.40 5.79
C SER A 144 9.25 6.53 4.56
N LYS A 145 9.33 7.13 3.36
CA LYS A 145 9.14 6.40 2.11
C LYS A 145 10.30 5.44 1.86
N LYS A 146 9.98 4.23 1.45
CA LYS A 146 10.90 3.19 0.98
C LYS A 146 10.35 2.56 -0.29
N GLY A 147 11.22 2.31 -1.27
CA GLY A 147 10.81 1.76 -2.57
C GLY A 147 10.10 2.79 -3.47
N ASN A 148 9.51 2.31 -4.55
CA ASN A 148 8.80 3.08 -5.58
C ASN A 148 7.88 2.18 -6.41
N LEU A 149 6.94 2.78 -7.15
CA LEU A 149 6.03 2.02 -8.03
C LEU A 149 6.62 1.73 -9.42
N LEU A 150 7.75 2.32 -9.80
CA LEU A 150 8.34 2.15 -11.15
C LEU A 150 8.65 0.69 -11.47
N GLN A 151 8.99 -0.12 -10.48
CA GLN A 151 9.26 -1.54 -10.66
C GLN A 151 8.05 -2.35 -11.18
N LEU A 152 6.84 -1.81 -11.10
CA LEU A 152 5.62 -2.44 -11.62
C LEU A 152 5.41 -2.17 -13.11
N ARG A 153 6.13 -1.21 -13.69
CA ARG A 153 5.98 -0.81 -15.10
C ARG A 153 6.26 -1.96 -16.05
N ASP A 154 7.31 -2.72 -15.78
CA ASP A 154 7.76 -3.84 -16.59
C ASP A 154 7.39 -5.20 -15.97
N ASN A 155 6.50 -5.21 -14.96
CA ASN A 155 6.09 -6.43 -14.27
C ASN A 155 5.06 -7.19 -15.12
N ALA A 156 5.38 -8.46 -15.45
CA ALA A 156 4.55 -9.29 -16.32
C ALA A 156 3.28 -9.86 -15.66
N PHE A 157 3.18 -9.80 -14.33
CA PHE A 157 2.06 -10.38 -13.58
C PHE A 157 0.95 -9.37 -13.32
N ILE A 158 1.30 -8.09 -13.13
CA ILE A 158 0.33 -7.06 -12.75
C ILE A 158 -0.60 -6.68 -13.90
N HIS A 159 -1.87 -6.46 -13.56
CA HIS A 159 -2.83 -5.91 -14.51
C HIS A 159 -2.49 -4.46 -14.86
N GLN A 160 -2.24 -4.18 -16.13
CA GLN A 160 -2.01 -2.83 -16.65
C GLN A 160 -3.36 -2.13 -16.87
N GLY A 161 -3.55 -0.99 -16.21
CA GLY A 161 -4.74 -0.15 -16.36
C GLY A 161 -4.42 1.19 -17.01
N GLU A 162 -5.46 1.98 -17.28
CA GLU A 162 -5.36 3.21 -18.08
C GLU A 162 -5.69 4.49 -17.29
N THR A 163 -6.18 4.35 -16.06
CA THR A 163 -6.67 5.48 -15.27
C THR A 163 -5.52 6.32 -14.69
N ILE A 164 -5.63 7.64 -14.80
CA ILE A 164 -4.76 8.64 -14.16
C ILE A 164 -5.57 9.36 -13.08
N PHE A 165 -4.96 9.64 -11.92
CA PHE A 165 -5.66 10.15 -10.73
C PHE A 165 -5.14 11.53 -10.24
N ASP A 166 -4.38 12.21 -11.08
CA ASP A 166 -3.92 13.60 -10.87
C ASP A 166 -4.96 14.64 -11.27
#